data_AF-A0A7S3D4T2-F1
#
_entry.id   AF-A0A7S3D4T2-F1
#
_cell.length_a   1.000
_cell.length_b   1.000
_cell.length_c   1.000
_cell.angle_alpha   90.00
_cell.angle_beta   90.00
_cell.angle_gamma   90.00
#
_symmetry.space_group_name_H-M   'P 1'
#
loop_
_entity.id
_entity.type
_entity.pdbx_description
1 polymer ?
#
loop_
_entity_poly.entity_id
_entity_poly.type
_entity_poly.pdbx_seq_one_letter_code
_entity_poly.pdbx_strand_id
1 'polypeptide(L)'
;LALGCRQLNGDQRMNSEYLREVEQECQEAFTSQDSEKRRVAESSLRCFTENPQMLPQLEYILLNSSNSYALVMAASSLRNLLSKKWGSIDLPIKTSLRGRVTSLLTSRSSSWDNYTTTLAIQLVARFTKLGWQDADDFRKIVDFSLDSLQGPPNEAILAGRILEAIVSDFNTQLSGHSVTAHRRMVVSFRDTRLFDVFKASVVMLQKIRLGQTTFQGRELEVIEVLVNISLSCLNYDFVGTAVDDGNEEMRCVHYPSSWYKAICDEATLTAFVAVFEEFQPPLSSKALECMAQLASTRRSIFPTEHARKDYLNRLVATQINIIKRNTGLDELENRHHFCRFITRMKANFSLLELCSIDAFAEWSMLVKKFTIDALVGVDPEAVF
;
A
#
# COMPACT_ATOMS: atom_id res chain seq x y z
N LEU A 1 28.63 -9.47 36.10
CA LEU A 1 27.92 -8.67 37.13
C LEU A 1 26.86 -7.86 36.42
N ALA A 2 25.62 -8.03 36.85
CA ALA A 2 24.40 -7.69 36.14
C ALA A 2 24.28 -6.21 35.75
N LEU A 3 24.35 -5.90 34.46
CA LEU A 3 23.69 -4.71 33.91
C LEU A 3 22.27 -5.16 33.51
N GLY A 4 21.42 -5.31 34.53
CA GLY A 4 19.98 -5.36 34.29
C GLY A 4 19.57 -4.09 33.56
N CYS A 5 18.53 -4.18 32.73
CA CYS A 5 17.79 -3.01 32.22
C CYS A 5 17.88 -1.90 33.26
N ARG A 6 18.49 -0.75 32.94
CA ARG A 6 18.31 0.44 33.76
C ARG A 6 16.80 0.53 33.94
N GLN A 7 16.32 0.30 35.17
CA GLN A 7 14.93 0.55 35.52
C GLN A 7 14.78 2.06 35.42
N LEU A 8 14.57 2.53 34.20
CA LEU A 8 14.09 3.87 33.95
C LEU A 8 12.69 3.85 34.56
N ASN A 9 12.59 4.31 35.81
CA ASN A 9 11.29 4.69 36.35
C ASN A 9 10.68 5.65 35.33
N GLY A 10 9.40 5.46 34.98
CA GLY A 10 8.70 6.28 33.99
C GLY A 10 8.77 7.80 34.27
N ASP A 11 9.20 8.20 35.47
CA ASP A 11 9.43 9.57 35.92
C ASP A 11 10.80 10.17 35.58
N GLN A 12 11.79 9.40 35.10
CA GLN A 12 13.04 9.98 34.61
C GLN A 12 12.78 10.71 33.30
N ARG A 13 12.69 12.05 33.38
CA ARG A 13 12.63 12.93 32.22
C ARG A 13 13.87 12.70 31.36
N MET A 14 13.66 12.28 30.11
CA MET A 14 14.74 12.22 29.13
C MET A 14 15.32 13.63 28.96
N ASN A 15 16.61 13.77 29.25
CA ASN A 15 17.38 14.99 29.03
C ASN A 15 18.28 14.80 27.78
N SER A 16 18.93 15.89 27.35
CA SER A 16 19.78 15.88 26.16
C SER A 16 20.96 14.92 26.25
N GLU A 17 21.51 14.69 27.44
CA GLU A 17 22.60 13.74 27.68
C GLU A 17 22.13 12.30 27.52
N TYR A 18 21.00 11.95 28.11
CA TYR A 18 20.43 10.61 27.98
C TYR A 18 19.98 10.31 26.55
N LEU A 19 19.47 11.31 25.82
CA LEU A 19 19.17 11.14 24.39
C LEU A 19 20.44 10.80 23.59
N ARG A 20 21.58 11.46 23.86
CA ARG A 20 22.85 11.16 23.18
C ARG A 20 23.34 9.74 23.48
N GLU A 21 23.19 9.27 24.72
CA GLU A 21 23.52 7.88 25.08
C GLU A 21 22.67 6.90 24.24
N VAL A 22 21.35 7.12 24.16
CA VAL A 22 20.45 6.26 23.37
C VAL A 22 20.77 6.32 21.87
N GLU A 23 21.12 7.49 21.33
CA GLU A 23 21.53 7.64 19.93
C GLU A 23 22.79 6.85 19.61
N GLN A 24 23.77 6.86 20.53
CA GLN A 24 25.00 6.07 20.40
C GLN A 24 24.70 4.56 20.49
N GLU A 25 23.90 4.12 21.46
CA GLU A 25 23.49 2.72 21.59
C GLU A 25 22.76 2.23 20.33
N CYS A 26 21.86 3.04 19.77
CA CYS A 26 21.19 2.71 18.51
C CYS A 26 22.20 2.56 17.38
N GLN A 27 23.11 3.53 17.21
CA GLN A 27 24.11 3.46 16.16
C GLN A 27 25.01 2.21 16.30
N GLU A 28 25.43 1.87 17.51
CA GLU A 28 26.21 0.66 17.77
C GLU A 28 25.42 -0.62 17.46
N ALA A 29 24.13 -0.68 17.83
CA ALA A 29 23.28 -1.82 17.54
C ALA A 29 23.10 -2.08 16.04
N PHE A 30 23.01 -1.02 15.21
CA PHE A 30 22.80 -1.17 13.77
C PHE A 30 24.09 -1.27 12.94
N THR A 31 25.22 -0.76 13.44
CA THR A 31 26.45 -0.61 12.61
C THR A 31 27.68 -1.37 13.13
N SER A 32 27.72 -1.76 14.41
CA SER A 32 28.91 -2.41 14.98
C SER A 32 29.20 -3.76 14.31
N GLN A 33 30.44 -4.01 13.90
CA GLN A 33 30.91 -5.32 13.43
C GLN A 33 31.23 -6.29 14.58
N ASP A 34 31.40 -5.77 15.80
CA ASP A 34 31.62 -6.55 17.02
C ASP A 34 30.27 -7.07 17.54
N SER A 35 30.12 -8.40 17.56
CA SER A 35 28.89 -9.08 17.98
C SER A 35 28.55 -8.85 19.45
N GLU A 36 29.55 -8.71 20.33
CA GLU A 36 29.29 -8.53 21.76
C GLU A 36 28.83 -7.10 22.05
N LYS A 37 29.47 -6.10 21.42
CA LYS A 37 28.99 -4.70 21.51
C LYS A 37 27.58 -4.55 20.99
N ARG A 38 27.28 -5.18 19.85
CA ARG A 38 25.92 -5.17 19.28
C ARG A 38 24.90 -5.78 20.24
N ARG A 39 25.21 -6.94 20.81
CA ARG A 39 24.34 -7.65 21.76
C ARG A 39 24.08 -6.84 23.03
N VAL A 40 25.11 -6.15 23.55
CA VAL A 40 24.97 -5.28 24.73
C VAL A 40 24.06 -4.09 24.42
N ALA A 41 24.25 -3.42 23.29
CA ALA A 41 23.41 -2.31 22.85
C ALA A 41 21.95 -2.76 22.65
N GLU A 42 21.72 -3.87 21.93
CA GLU A 42 20.37 -4.45 21.74
C GLU A 42 19.70 -4.79 23.07
N SER A 43 20.45 -5.36 24.02
CA SER A 43 19.94 -5.69 25.36
C SER A 43 19.54 -4.45 26.15
N SER A 44 20.26 -3.34 26.01
CA SER A 44 19.92 -2.06 26.65
C SER A 44 18.63 -1.49 26.06
N LEU A 45 18.52 -1.49 24.73
CA LEU A 45 17.37 -0.92 24.00
C LEU A 45 16.09 -1.75 24.13
N ARG A 46 16.18 -3.01 24.59
CA ARG A 46 15.05 -3.92 24.72
C ARG A 46 13.91 -3.37 25.59
N CYS A 47 14.24 -2.55 26.60
CA CYS A 47 13.24 -1.95 27.49
C CYS A 47 12.21 -1.09 26.73
N PHE A 48 12.64 -0.38 25.67
CA PHE A 48 11.79 0.45 24.82
C PHE A 48 10.77 -0.36 24.02
N THR A 49 11.06 -1.62 23.73
CA THR A 49 10.20 -2.50 22.91
C THR A 49 9.16 -3.25 23.74
N GLU A 50 9.43 -3.48 25.03
CA GLU A 50 8.63 -4.36 25.89
C GLU A 50 7.83 -3.62 26.98
N ASN A 51 8.28 -2.43 27.43
CA ASN A 51 7.67 -1.71 28.54
C ASN A 51 6.82 -0.51 28.08
N PRO A 52 5.47 -0.53 28.28
CA PRO A 52 4.60 0.61 27.96
C PRO A 52 4.91 1.90 28.72
N GLN A 53 5.60 1.82 29.86
CA GLN A 53 6.03 3.02 30.61
C GLN A 53 7.07 3.84 29.83
N MET A 54 7.67 3.28 28.78
CA MET A 54 8.65 3.95 27.93
C MET A 54 8.03 4.82 26.84
N LEU A 55 6.70 4.91 26.75
CA LEU A 55 6.01 5.74 25.74
C LEU A 55 6.46 7.22 25.75
N PRO A 56 6.58 7.91 26.90
CA PRO A 56 7.05 9.30 26.93
C PRO A 56 8.48 9.45 26.39
N GLN A 57 9.35 8.47 26.63
CA GLN A 57 10.73 8.49 26.17
C GLN A 57 10.78 8.23 24.65
N LEU A 58 10.08 7.21 24.16
CA LEU A 58 9.98 6.94 22.72
C LEU A 58 9.51 8.17 21.94
N GLU A 59 8.51 8.85 22.49
CA GLU A 59 8.03 10.09 21.93
C GLU A 59 9.09 11.20 21.94
N TYR A 60 9.80 11.38 23.06
CA TYR A 60 10.85 12.40 23.13
C TYR A 60 11.98 12.12 22.13
N ILE A 61 12.38 10.85 21.91
CA ILE A 61 13.36 10.50 20.86
C ILE A 61 12.83 10.91 19.50
N LEU A 62 11.58 10.55 19.16
CA LEU A 62 10.98 10.91 17.87
C LEU A 62 10.96 12.42 17.64
N LEU A 63 10.60 13.20 18.66
CA LEU A 63 10.47 14.65 18.53
C LEU A 63 11.81 15.38 18.45
N ASN A 64 12.84 14.90 19.16
CA ASN A 64 14.08 15.65 19.37
C ASN A 64 15.31 15.08 18.65
N SER A 65 15.31 13.80 18.30
CA SER A 65 16.47 13.19 17.64
C SER A 65 16.58 13.63 16.18
N SER A 66 17.82 13.68 15.69
CA SER A 66 18.15 13.77 14.26
C SER A 66 18.92 12.54 13.77
N ASN A 67 19.11 11.55 14.63
CA ASN A 67 19.80 10.31 14.31
C ASN A 67 18.80 9.29 13.72
N SER A 68 19.00 8.88 12.46
CA SER A 68 18.11 7.93 11.77
C SER A 68 17.94 6.62 12.55
N TYR A 69 19.00 6.07 13.15
CA TYR A 69 18.91 4.81 13.92
C TYR A 69 18.03 4.95 15.17
N ALA A 70 18.14 6.07 15.87
CA ALA A 70 17.30 6.35 17.03
C ALA A 70 15.83 6.57 16.64
N LEU A 71 15.58 7.29 15.55
CA LEU A 71 14.23 7.49 15.01
C LEU A 71 13.59 6.16 14.57
N VAL A 72 14.35 5.31 13.88
CA VAL A 72 13.96 3.95 13.46
C VAL A 72 13.61 3.08 14.67
N MET A 73 14.49 3.06 15.68
CA MET A 73 14.29 2.31 16.92
C MET A 73 13.02 2.78 17.62
N ALA A 74 12.84 4.09 17.76
CA ALA A 74 11.71 4.65 18.47
C ALA A 74 10.39 4.40 17.73
N ALA A 75 10.36 4.61 16.41
CA ALA A 75 9.18 4.36 15.58
C ALA A 75 8.78 2.87 15.60
N SER A 76 9.76 1.97 15.49
CA SER A 76 9.54 0.52 15.49
C SER A 76 9.07 0.00 16.85
N SER A 77 9.72 0.44 17.93
CA SER A 77 9.37 0.11 19.31
C SER A 77 7.96 0.59 19.64
N LEU A 78 7.65 1.84 19.28
CA LEU A 78 6.33 2.41 19.49
C LEU A 78 5.26 1.65 18.71
N ARG A 79 5.51 1.33 17.43
CA ARG A 79 4.58 0.54 16.61
C ARG A 79 4.30 -0.83 17.22
N ASN A 80 5.32 -1.51 17.76
CA ASN A 80 5.19 -2.81 18.42
C ASN A 80 4.39 -2.72 19.73
N LEU A 81 4.72 -1.74 20.59
CA LEU A 81 4.01 -1.52 21.85
C LEU A 81 2.53 -1.21 21.62
N LEU A 82 2.22 -0.31 20.68
CA LEU A 82 0.84 0.02 20.33
C LEU A 82 0.08 -1.21 19.83
N SER A 83 0.69 -2.03 18.98
CA SER A 83 0.06 -3.24 18.46
C SER A 83 -0.30 -4.26 19.56
N LYS A 84 0.48 -4.31 20.65
CA LYS A 84 0.28 -5.28 21.74
C LYS A 84 -0.53 -4.73 22.92
N LYS A 85 -0.47 -3.42 23.15
CA LYS A 85 -0.93 -2.77 24.39
C LYS A 85 -1.88 -1.60 24.14
N TRP A 86 -2.46 -1.49 22.93
CA TRP A 86 -3.41 -0.43 22.59
C TRP A 86 -4.52 -0.26 23.64
N GLY A 87 -5.12 -1.36 24.10
CA GLY A 87 -6.23 -1.32 25.06
C GLY A 87 -5.87 -0.83 26.46
N SER A 88 -4.59 -0.81 26.84
CA SER A 88 -4.13 -0.35 28.15
C SER A 88 -3.66 1.10 28.18
N ILE A 89 -3.69 1.81 27.05
CA ILE A 89 -3.28 3.20 26.94
C ILE A 89 -4.55 4.08 26.89
N ASP A 90 -4.58 5.13 27.70
CA ASP A 90 -5.72 6.03 27.73
C ASP A 90 -5.89 6.82 26.43
N LEU A 91 -7.16 7.05 26.05
CA LEU A 91 -7.52 7.74 24.81
C LEU A 91 -6.84 9.12 24.64
N PRO A 92 -6.79 10.00 25.67
CA PRO A 92 -6.13 11.30 25.53
C PRO A 92 -4.63 11.18 25.18
N ILE A 93 -3.95 10.19 25.74
CA ILE A 93 -2.52 9.92 25.47
C ILE A 93 -2.36 9.46 24.02
N LYS A 94 -3.18 8.50 23.57
CA LYS A 94 -3.18 8.00 22.19
C LYS A 94 -3.40 9.13 21.17
N THR A 95 -4.39 9.98 21.41
CA THR A 95 -4.76 11.08 20.51
C THR A 95 -3.64 12.12 20.44
N SER A 96 -3.09 12.52 21.59
CA SER A 96 -1.97 13.47 21.67
C SER A 96 -0.72 12.95 20.96
N LEU A 97 -0.33 11.71 21.24
CA LEU A 97 0.84 11.07 20.64
C LEU A 97 0.68 10.95 19.12
N ARG A 98 -0.48 10.49 18.64
CA ARG A 98 -0.79 10.42 17.21
C ARG A 98 -0.66 11.80 16.56
N GLY A 99 -1.25 12.84 17.15
CA GLY A 99 -1.18 14.20 16.60
C GLY A 99 0.27 14.71 16.48
N ARG A 100 1.09 14.46 17.50
CA ARG A 100 2.51 14.83 17.51
C ARG A 100 3.33 14.06 16.48
N VAL A 101 3.14 12.74 16.36
CA VAL A 101 3.83 11.92 15.34
C VAL A 101 3.42 12.33 13.93
N THR A 102 2.14 12.60 13.67
CA THR A 102 1.68 13.09 12.37
C THR A 102 2.29 14.45 12.04
N SER A 103 2.28 15.40 12.98
CA SER A 103 2.88 16.74 12.80
C SER A 103 4.39 16.67 12.56
N LEU A 104 5.07 15.75 13.24
CA LEU A 104 6.49 15.49 13.03
C LEU A 104 6.75 14.99 11.60
N LEU A 105 5.96 14.02 11.13
CA LEU A 105 6.10 13.46 9.79
C LEU A 105 5.87 14.52 8.70
N THR A 106 4.83 15.35 8.83
CA THR A 106 4.54 16.39 7.84
C THR A 106 5.59 17.50 7.83
N SER A 107 6.17 17.85 8.98
CA SER A 107 7.16 18.93 9.09
C SER A 107 8.60 18.52 8.78
N ARG A 108 8.98 17.26 9.03
CA ARG A 108 10.39 16.81 8.96
C ARG A 108 10.69 15.72 7.94
N SER A 109 9.68 15.12 7.29
CA SER A 109 9.90 14.00 6.34
C SER A 109 10.91 14.31 5.23
N SER A 110 10.98 15.56 4.75
CA SER A 110 11.94 15.99 3.73
C SER A 110 13.40 15.95 4.19
N SER A 111 13.66 15.96 5.50
CA SER A 111 15.00 15.89 6.09
C SER A 111 15.46 14.47 6.43
N TRP A 112 14.58 13.49 6.31
CA TRP A 112 14.84 12.11 6.67
C TRP A 112 15.19 11.26 5.46
N ASP A 113 15.94 10.18 5.68
CA ASP A 113 16.14 9.16 4.67
C ASP A 113 14.83 8.39 4.39
N ASN A 114 14.80 7.68 3.26
CA ASN A 114 13.62 6.95 2.80
C ASN A 114 13.16 5.87 3.79
N TYR A 115 14.08 5.23 4.51
CA TYR A 115 13.77 4.15 5.43
C TYR A 115 13.13 4.70 6.71
N THR A 116 13.72 5.74 7.30
CA THR A 116 13.15 6.46 8.46
C THR A 116 11.76 7.00 8.16
N THR A 117 11.60 7.64 6.99
CA THR A 117 10.30 8.16 6.53
C THR A 117 9.27 7.03 6.39
N THR A 118 9.65 5.89 5.81
CA THR A 118 8.76 4.73 5.65
C THR A 118 8.27 4.19 7.00
N LEU A 119 9.16 4.06 7.98
CA LEU A 119 8.77 3.57 9.31
C LEU A 119 7.87 4.56 10.06
N ALA A 120 8.12 5.86 9.94
CA ALA A 120 7.24 6.88 10.50
C ALA A 120 5.85 6.86 9.86
N ILE A 121 5.78 6.70 8.53
CA ILE A 121 4.50 6.51 7.81
C ILE A 121 3.77 5.26 8.30
N GLN A 122 4.47 4.12 8.43
CA GLN A 122 3.89 2.88 8.93
C GLN A 122 3.41 3.00 10.39
N LEU A 123 4.08 3.82 11.22
CA LEU A 123 3.63 4.13 12.57
C LEU A 123 2.33 4.94 12.55
N VAL A 124 2.22 5.97 11.69
CA VAL A 124 0.98 6.73 11.50
C VAL A 124 -0.16 5.82 11.05
N ALA A 125 0.08 4.94 10.07
CA ALA A 125 -0.90 3.96 9.61
C ALA A 125 -1.36 3.03 10.75
N ARG A 126 -0.43 2.56 11.60
CA ARG A 126 -0.74 1.73 12.77
C ARG A 126 -1.62 2.47 13.78
N PHE A 127 -1.34 3.75 14.06
CA PHE A 127 -2.20 4.58 14.91
C PHE A 127 -3.61 4.69 14.35
N THR A 128 -3.73 4.96 13.04
CA THR A 128 -5.02 5.08 12.35
C THR A 128 -5.82 3.79 12.45
N LYS A 129 -5.20 2.63 12.21
CA LYS A 129 -5.87 1.35 12.29
C LYS A 129 -6.35 1.01 13.70
N LEU A 130 -5.47 1.14 14.69
CA LEU A 130 -5.80 0.77 16.07
C LEU A 130 -6.84 1.73 16.68
N GLY A 131 -6.73 3.02 16.39
CA GLY A 131 -7.66 4.03 16.87
C GLY A 131 -8.91 4.20 16.01
N TRP A 132 -9.07 3.41 14.94
CA TRP A 132 -10.14 3.58 13.96
C TRP A 132 -11.54 3.56 14.58
N GLN A 133 -11.73 2.73 15.61
CA GLN A 133 -13.00 2.62 16.35
C GLN A 133 -13.02 3.42 17.65
N ASP A 134 -11.86 3.93 18.10
CA ASP A 134 -11.75 4.64 19.38
C ASP A 134 -12.27 6.09 19.26
N ALA A 135 -11.88 6.81 18.20
CA ALA A 135 -12.31 8.20 17.97
C ALA A 135 -12.15 8.63 16.50
N ASP A 136 -13.00 9.56 16.05
CA ASP A 136 -12.93 10.13 14.69
C ASP A 136 -11.60 10.85 14.41
N ASP A 137 -10.96 11.33 15.47
CA ASP A 137 -9.65 11.94 15.42
C ASP A 137 -8.61 11.10 14.68
N PHE A 138 -8.64 9.76 14.83
CA PHE A 138 -7.71 8.86 14.13
C PHE A 138 -8.00 8.75 12.63
N ARG A 139 -9.22 9.08 12.20
CA ARG A 139 -9.66 9.01 10.80
C ARG A 139 -9.28 10.27 10.00
N LYS A 140 -9.13 11.42 10.67
CA LYS A 140 -8.82 12.72 10.07
C LYS A 140 -7.56 12.74 9.19
N ILE A 141 -6.59 11.85 9.44
CA ILE A 141 -5.39 11.76 8.60
C ILE A 141 -5.71 11.28 7.19
N VAL A 142 -6.77 10.47 7.01
CA VAL A 142 -7.23 10.05 5.68
C VAL A 142 -7.76 11.26 4.91
N ASP A 143 -8.64 12.05 5.54
CA ASP A 143 -9.16 13.30 4.94
C ASP A 143 -8.03 14.26 4.56
N PHE A 144 -7.14 14.54 5.52
CA PHE A 144 -5.99 15.41 5.30
C PHE A 144 -5.11 14.93 4.14
N SER A 145 -4.86 13.62 4.05
CA SER A 145 -4.03 13.06 2.99
C SER A 145 -4.73 13.09 1.63
N LEU A 146 -6.05 12.86 1.58
CA LEU A 146 -6.84 12.99 0.36
C LEU A 146 -6.80 14.42 -0.19
N ASP A 147 -6.94 15.42 0.68
CA ASP A 147 -6.84 16.83 0.29
C ASP A 147 -5.42 17.18 -0.18
N SER A 148 -4.41 16.69 0.52
CA SER A 148 -2.99 16.94 0.24
C SER A 148 -2.50 16.33 -1.08
N LEU A 149 -3.21 15.36 -1.67
CA LEU A 149 -2.88 14.83 -3.00
C LEU A 149 -2.91 15.90 -4.09
N GLN A 150 -3.68 16.98 -3.91
CA GLN A 150 -3.74 18.11 -4.85
C GLN A 150 -2.75 19.24 -4.49
N GLY A 151 -1.97 19.07 -3.42
CA GLY A 151 -1.00 20.04 -2.94
C GLY A 151 0.31 20.04 -3.74
N PRO A 152 1.34 20.73 -3.22
CA PRO A 152 2.68 20.70 -3.79
C PRO A 152 3.25 19.26 -3.91
N PRO A 153 4.22 19.01 -4.80
CA PRO A 153 4.70 17.64 -5.09
C PRO A 153 5.16 16.85 -3.86
N ASN A 154 5.90 17.49 -2.94
CA ASN A 154 6.34 16.85 -1.70
C ASN A 154 5.17 16.40 -0.82
N GLU A 155 4.14 17.25 -0.70
CA GLU A 155 2.97 16.97 0.10
C GLU A 155 2.11 15.87 -0.54
N ALA A 156 1.93 15.91 -1.86
CA ALA A 156 1.18 14.89 -2.60
C ALA A 156 1.84 13.52 -2.51
N ILE A 157 3.17 13.44 -2.66
CA ILE A 157 3.94 12.19 -2.55
C ILE A 157 3.86 11.62 -1.14
N LEU A 158 4.08 12.46 -0.11
CA LEU A 158 3.97 12.03 1.28
C LEU A 158 2.56 11.55 1.61
N ALA A 159 1.54 12.32 1.24
CA ALA A 159 0.14 12.01 1.47
C ALA A 159 -0.25 10.70 0.81
N GLY A 160 0.18 10.47 -0.43
CA GLY A 160 -0.10 9.24 -1.12
C GLY A 160 0.61 8.02 -0.50
N ARG A 161 1.86 8.15 -0.04
CA ARG A 161 2.55 7.08 0.72
C ARG A 161 1.85 6.79 2.05
N ILE A 162 1.30 7.81 2.72
CA ILE A 162 0.48 7.64 3.93
C ILE A 162 -0.80 6.85 3.61
N LEU A 163 -1.53 7.22 2.54
CA LEU A 163 -2.74 6.53 2.11
C LEU A 163 -2.46 5.06 1.76
N GLU A 164 -1.42 4.80 0.96
CA GLU A 164 -0.98 3.44 0.63
C GLU A 164 -0.69 2.62 1.90
N ALA A 165 0.10 3.19 2.82
CA ALA A 165 0.45 2.51 4.06
C ALA A 165 -0.78 2.24 4.95
N ILE A 166 -1.77 3.15 4.99
CA ILE A 166 -3.03 2.93 5.70
C ILE A 166 -3.78 1.76 5.06
N VAL A 167 -3.96 1.77 3.73
CA VAL A 167 -4.67 0.69 3.01
C VAL A 167 -4.00 -0.66 3.26
N SER A 168 -2.67 -0.73 3.12
CA SER A 168 -1.88 -1.93 3.38
C SER A 168 -1.98 -2.37 4.84
N ASP A 169 -1.91 -1.45 5.79
CA ASP A 169 -1.95 -1.78 7.21
C ASP A 169 -3.33 -2.34 7.60
N PHE A 170 -4.42 -1.77 7.10
CA PHE A 170 -5.76 -2.34 7.29
C PHE A 170 -5.90 -3.73 6.71
N ASN A 171 -5.31 -3.97 5.52
CA ASN A 171 -5.33 -5.26 4.84
C ASN A 171 -4.45 -6.34 5.48
N THR A 172 -3.62 -5.99 6.47
CA THR A 172 -2.74 -6.94 7.17
C THR A 172 -3.36 -7.42 8.48
N GLN A 173 -3.40 -8.72 8.75
CA GLN A 173 -3.85 -9.20 10.07
C GLN A 173 -2.80 -8.91 11.15
N LEU A 174 -3.24 -8.28 12.24
CA LEU A 174 -2.38 -8.02 13.41
C LEU A 174 -2.20 -9.29 14.25
N SER A 175 -0.96 -9.62 14.59
CA SER A 175 -0.65 -10.72 15.52
C SER A 175 -1.34 -10.49 16.87
N GLY A 176 -2.00 -11.53 17.40
CA GLY A 176 -2.74 -11.46 18.67
C GLY A 176 -4.17 -10.92 18.58
N HIS A 177 -4.60 -10.40 17.42
CA HIS A 177 -6.01 -10.05 17.19
C HIS A 177 -6.76 -11.25 16.60
N SER A 178 -8.02 -11.43 17.02
CA SER A 178 -8.90 -12.45 16.45
C SER A 178 -9.26 -12.13 15.01
N VAL A 179 -9.48 -13.17 14.19
CA VAL A 179 -9.95 -13.03 12.80
C VAL A 179 -11.23 -12.19 12.73
N THR A 180 -12.15 -12.39 13.67
CA THR A 180 -13.41 -11.62 13.75
C THR A 180 -13.18 -10.13 14.05
N ALA A 181 -12.18 -9.78 14.87
CA ALA A 181 -11.83 -8.39 15.12
C ALA A 181 -11.16 -7.75 13.89
N HIS A 182 -10.24 -8.50 13.24
CA HIS A 182 -9.62 -8.07 12.00
C HIS A 182 -10.64 -7.81 10.89
N ARG A 183 -11.53 -8.77 10.62
CA ARG A 183 -12.62 -8.63 9.63
C ARG A 183 -13.49 -7.40 9.88
N ARG A 184 -13.83 -7.12 11.14
CA ARG A 184 -14.60 -5.92 11.51
C ARG A 184 -13.88 -4.62 11.13
N MET A 185 -12.57 -4.53 11.36
CA MET A 185 -11.77 -3.37 10.95
C MET A 185 -11.69 -3.26 9.42
N VAL A 186 -11.41 -4.38 8.74
CA VAL A 186 -11.27 -4.44 7.28
C VAL A 186 -12.55 -3.96 6.59
N VAL A 187 -13.70 -4.49 7.02
CA VAL A 187 -15.03 -4.12 6.50
C VAL A 187 -15.36 -2.67 6.84
N SER A 188 -15.05 -2.21 8.05
CA SER A 188 -15.32 -0.82 8.44
C SER A 188 -14.55 0.17 7.57
N PHE A 189 -13.27 -0.06 7.29
CA PHE A 189 -12.47 0.82 6.41
C PHE A 189 -12.94 0.75 4.96
N ARG A 190 -13.24 -0.46 4.46
CA ARG A 190 -13.82 -0.70 3.13
C ARG A 190 -15.06 0.14 2.86
N ASP A 191 -15.99 0.14 3.83
CA ASP A 191 -17.30 0.78 3.67
C ASP A 191 -17.28 2.29 3.93
N THR A 192 -16.23 2.81 4.55
CA THR A 192 -16.17 4.23 4.95
C THR A 192 -15.20 5.06 4.12
N ARG A 193 -14.00 4.56 3.79
CA ARG A 193 -12.94 5.39 3.19
C ARG A 193 -12.17 4.77 2.04
N LEU A 194 -12.12 3.44 1.92
CA LEU A 194 -11.33 2.79 0.88
C LEU A 194 -11.70 3.27 -0.54
N PHE A 195 -12.99 3.53 -0.79
CA PHE A 195 -13.46 4.03 -2.08
C PHE A 195 -12.94 5.43 -2.39
N ASP A 196 -12.95 6.31 -1.40
CA ASP A 196 -12.48 7.70 -1.57
C ASP A 196 -10.99 7.71 -1.94
N VAL A 197 -10.20 6.84 -1.30
CA VAL A 197 -8.77 6.66 -1.58
C VAL A 197 -8.55 6.16 -3.01
N PHE A 198 -9.24 5.09 -3.42
CA PHE A 198 -9.16 4.59 -4.79
C PHE A 198 -9.55 5.66 -5.81
N LYS A 199 -10.72 6.27 -5.62
CA LYS A 199 -11.27 7.28 -6.54
C LYS A 199 -10.35 8.48 -6.65
N ALA A 200 -9.81 8.99 -5.55
CA ALA A 200 -8.88 10.11 -5.57
C ALA A 200 -7.62 9.79 -6.36
N SER A 201 -7.07 8.58 -6.19
CA SER A 201 -5.87 8.16 -6.92
C SER A 201 -6.08 8.11 -8.44
N VAL A 202 -7.20 7.52 -8.89
CA VAL A 202 -7.55 7.42 -10.32
C VAL A 202 -7.87 8.79 -10.91
N VAL A 203 -8.66 9.62 -10.21
CA VAL A 203 -9.00 10.97 -10.68
C VAL A 203 -7.74 11.82 -10.82
N MET A 204 -6.78 11.70 -9.89
CA MET A 204 -5.52 12.43 -9.99
C MET A 204 -4.67 11.95 -11.17
N LEU A 205 -4.57 10.64 -11.41
CA LEU A 205 -3.91 10.09 -12.60
C LEU A 205 -4.53 10.64 -13.89
N GLN A 206 -5.86 10.71 -13.95
CA GLN A 206 -6.57 11.29 -15.09
C GLN A 206 -6.28 12.79 -15.26
N LYS A 207 -6.25 13.56 -14.17
CA LYS A 207 -5.92 15.00 -14.21
C LYS A 207 -4.50 15.25 -14.73
N ILE A 208 -3.52 14.49 -14.25
CA ILE A 208 -2.12 14.59 -14.72
C ILE A 208 -2.06 14.28 -16.22
N ARG A 209 -2.67 13.17 -16.66
CA ARG A 209 -2.68 12.75 -18.07
C ARG A 209 -3.35 13.78 -18.98
N LEU A 210 -4.42 14.41 -18.52
CA LEU A 210 -5.14 15.45 -19.26
C LEU A 210 -4.45 16.83 -19.18
N GLY A 211 -3.30 16.94 -18.52
CA GLY A 211 -2.58 18.20 -18.33
C GLY A 211 -3.34 19.22 -17.45
N GLN A 212 -4.32 18.77 -16.67
CA GLN A 212 -5.13 19.62 -15.80
C GLN A 212 -4.44 19.96 -14.47
N THR A 213 -3.39 19.19 -14.13
CA THR A 213 -2.56 19.36 -12.94
C THR A 213 -1.09 19.12 -13.33
N THR A 214 -0.17 19.89 -12.75
CA THR A 214 1.28 19.70 -12.91
C THR A 214 1.95 19.64 -11.54
N PHE A 215 3.06 18.93 -11.45
CA PHE A 215 3.82 18.71 -10.22
C PHE A 215 5.27 19.17 -10.38
N GLN A 216 5.49 20.26 -11.13
CA GLN A 216 6.77 20.95 -11.25
C GLN A 216 7.93 20.01 -11.66
N GLY A 217 7.68 19.04 -12.55
CA GLY A 217 8.69 18.08 -13.00
C GLY A 217 8.81 16.81 -12.15
N ARG A 218 7.95 16.64 -11.13
CA ARG A 218 7.88 15.45 -10.28
C ARG A 218 6.63 14.59 -10.53
N GLU A 219 6.07 14.69 -11.73
CA GLU A 219 4.89 13.93 -12.15
C GLU A 219 5.11 12.42 -12.01
N LEU A 220 6.29 11.92 -12.37
CA LEU A 220 6.63 10.49 -12.28
C LEU A 220 6.47 9.95 -10.85
N GLU A 221 7.01 10.66 -9.85
CA GLU A 221 6.98 10.22 -8.45
C GLU A 221 5.56 10.28 -7.88
N VAL A 222 4.77 11.25 -8.31
CA VAL A 222 3.34 11.32 -7.97
C VAL A 222 2.59 10.17 -8.63
N ILE A 223 2.79 9.92 -9.93
CA ILE A 223 2.16 8.81 -10.65
C ILE A 223 2.48 7.47 -9.98
N GLU A 224 3.75 7.24 -9.60
CA GLU A 224 4.16 6.01 -8.92
C GLU A 224 3.34 5.78 -7.64
N VAL A 225 3.23 6.81 -6.80
CA VAL A 225 2.45 6.73 -5.57
C VAL A 225 0.96 6.52 -5.85
N LEU A 226 0.38 7.20 -6.84
CA LEU A 226 -1.04 7.03 -7.20
C LEU A 226 -1.35 5.62 -7.71
N VAL A 227 -0.45 5.03 -8.50
CA VAL A 227 -0.57 3.65 -8.99
C VAL A 227 -0.45 2.66 -7.82
N ASN A 228 0.48 2.88 -6.88
CA ASN A 228 0.60 2.05 -5.68
C ASN A 228 -0.65 2.09 -4.81
N ILE A 229 -1.26 3.27 -4.63
CA ILE A 229 -2.54 3.43 -3.93
C ILE A 229 -3.64 2.66 -4.66
N SER A 230 -3.79 2.89 -5.97
CA SER A 230 -4.79 2.21 -6.80
C SER A 230 -4.66 0.70 -6.67
N LEU A 231 -3.45 0.17 -6.81
CA LEU A 231 -3.18 -1.26 -6.72
C LEU A 231 -3.49 -1.80 -5.32
N SER A 232 -3.05 -1.13 -4.26
CA SER A 232 -3.35 -1.49 -2.87
C SER A 232 -4.86 -1.53 -2.59
N CYS A 233 -5.63 -0.60 -3.16
CA CYS A 233 -7.08 -0.59 -3.04
C CYS A 233 -7.74 -1.73 -3.83
N LEU A 234 -7.25 -2.03 -5.03
CA LEU A 234 -7.78 -3.10 -5.88
C LEU A 234 -7.46 -4.50 -5.32
N ASN A 235 -6.31 -4.65 -4.66
CA ASN A 235 -5.85 -5.87 -3.97
C ASN A 235 -6.37 -6.00 -2.53
N TYR A 236 -7.24 -5.08 -2.08
CA TYR A 236 -7.79 -5.10 -0.73
C TYR A 236 -8.66 -6.34 -0.50
N ASP A 237 -8.62 -6.93 0.70
CA ASP A 237 -9.49 -8.04 1.08
C ASP A 237 -10.92 -7.52 1.33
N PHE A 238 -11.72 -7.45 0.27
CA PHE A 238 -13.10 -6.99 0.34
C PHE A 238 -14.01 -7.90 1.18
N VAL A 239 -13.59 -9.13 1.51
CA VAL A 239 -14.39 -10.09 2.31
C VAL A 239 -13.92 -10.11 3.78
N GLY A 240 -12.65 -9.82 4.03
CA GLY A 240 -12.01 -9.83 5.33
C GLY A 240 -11.77 -11.25 5.86
N THR A 241 -11.58 -12.21 4.96
CA THR A 241 -11.31 -13.63 5.24
C THR A 241 -10.28 -14.23 4.28
N ALA A 242 -9.50 -13.43 3.56
CA ALA A 242 -8.45 -13.93 2.68
C ALA A 242 -7.28 -14.48 3.51
N VAL A 243 -7.53 -15.60 4.19
CA VAL A 243 -6.48 -16.46 4.74
C VAL A 243 -6.09 -17.35 3.57
N ASP A 244 -5.07 -16.93 2.83
CA ASP A 244 -4.20 -17.76 1.98
C ASP A 244 -4.82 -19.05 1.39
N ASP A 245 -6.00 -19.01 0.74
CA ASP A 245 -6.35 -20.14 -0.12
C ASP A 245 -5.42 -20.04 -1.33
N GLY A 246 -4.54 -21.02 -1.48
CA GLY A 246 -3.50 -21.13 -2.52
C GLY A 246 -4.03 -21.28 -3.96
N ASN A 247 -5.10 -20.58 -4.30
CA ASN A 247 -5.67 -20.53 -5.65
C ASN A 247 -5.92 -19.08 -6.07
N GLU A 248 -4.89 -18.23 -5.96
CA GLU A 248 -4.96 -16.83 -6.34
C GLU A 248 -5.40 -16.64 -7.79
N GLU A 249 -5.04 -17.56 -8.69
CA GLU A 249 -5.21 -17.45 -10.15
C GLU A 249 -6.67 -17.34 -10.64
N MET A 250 -7.64 -17.81 -9.84
CA MET A 250 -9.06 -17.91 -10.24
C MET A 250 -10.03 -17.17 -9.30
N ARG A 251 -9.55 -16.13 -8.60
CA ARG A 251 -10.40 -15.30 -7.72
C ARG A 251 -11.10 -14.18 -8.48
N CYS A 252 -12.41 -14.07 -8.29
CA CYS A 252 -13.19 -12.87 -8.59
C CYS A 252 -13.02 -11.86 -7.44
N VAL A 253 -12.99 -10.57 -7.74
CA VAL A 253 -12.96 -9.50 -6.73
C VAL A 253 -14.38 -9.00 -6.45
N HIS A 254 -14.70 -8.91 -5.17
CA HIS A 254 -16.04 -8.58 -4.66
C HIS A 254 -16.14 -7.09 -4.30
N TYR A 255 -15.93 -6.22 -5.29
CA TYR A 255 -16.11 -4.78 -5.10
C TYR A 255 -17.55 -4.45 -4.66
N PRO A 256 -17.75 -3.50 -3.72
CA PRO A 256 -19.07 -2.99 -3.38
C PRO A 256 -19.79 -2.40 -4.62
N SER A 257 -21.11 -2.54 -4.69
CA SER A 257 -21.90 -2.04 -5.84
C SER A 257 -21.75 -0.54 -6.08
N SER A 258 -21.49 0.24 -5.02
CA SER A 258 -21.20 1.68 -5.11
C SER A 258 -19.96 2.02 -5.95
N TRP A 259 -19.03 1.08 -6.12
CA TRP A 259 -17.81 1.26 -6.89
C TRP A 259 -18.01 1.11 -8.40
N TYR A 260 -19.17 0.61 -8.84
CA TYR A 260 -19.47 0.30 -10.25
C TYR A 260 -19.05 1.43 -11.20
N LYS A 261 -19.44 2.67 -10.88
CA LYS A 261 -19.17 3.83 -11.72
C LYS A 261 -17.69 4.19 -11.84
N ALA A 262 -16.83 3.78 -10.90
CA ALA A 262 -15.40 4.05 -10.97
C ALA A 262 -14.63 2.87 -11.57
N ILE A 263 -14.99 1.63 -11.18
CA ILE A 263 -14.34 0.40 -11.65
C ILE A 263 -14.61 0.16 -13.14
N CYS A 264 -15.86 0.38 -13.58
CA CYS A 264 -16.27 0.07 -14.95
C CYS A 264 -16.13 1.27 -15.91
N ASP A 265 -15.61 2.41 -15.43
CA ASP A 265 -15.39 3.61 -16.23
C ASP A 265 -14.25 3.43 -17.22
N GLU A 266 -14.46 3.92 -18.44
CA GLU A 266 -13.46 3.88 -19.50
C GLU A 266 -12.24 4.73 -19.16
N ALA A 267 -12.45 5.88 -18.50
CA ALA A 267 -11.36 6.77 -18.12
C ALA A 267 -10.43 6.15 -17.08
N THR A 268 -10.94 5.25 -16.22
CA THR A 268 -10.15 4.47 -15.25
C THR A 268 -9.24 3.48 -15.96
N LEU A 269 -9.79 2.64 -16.84
CA LEU A 269 -8.99 1.67 -17.61
C LEU A 269 -7.93 2.39 -18.45
N THR A 270 -8.32 3.48 -19.12
CA THR A 270 -7.42 4.30 -19.95
C THR A 270 -6.30 4.95 -19.12
N ALA A 271 -6.51 5.23 -17.83
CA ALA A 271 -5.46 5.76 -16.96
C ALA A 271 -4.34 4.73 -16.74
N PHE A 272 -4.70 3.48 -16.46
CA PHE A 272 -3.70 2.43 -16.30
C PHE A 272 -3.06 2.02 -17.63
N VAL A 273 -3.82 2.02 -18.73
CA VAL A 273 -3.24 1.80 -20.07
C VAL A 273 -2.19 2.87 -20.40
N ALA A 274 -2.48 4.15 -20.15
CA ALA A 274 -1.52 5.22 -20.41
C ALA A 274 -0.23 5.05 -19.60
N VAL A 275 -0.34 4.74 -18.29
CA VAL A 275 0.84 4.46 -17.44
C VAL A 275 1.61 3.25 -17.97
N PHE A 276 0.93 2.19 -18.41
CA PHE A 276 1.57 1.01 -18.98
C PHE A 276 2.32 1.32 -20.29
N GLU A 277 1.73 2.13 -21.18
CA GLU A 277 2.34 2.46 -22.47
C GLU A 277 3.49 3.48 -22.34
N GLU A 278 3.45 4.35 -21.33
CA GLU A 278 4.42 5.45 -21.16
C GLU A 278 5.67 5.05 -20.36
N PHE A 279 5.54 4.15 -19.38
CA PHE A 279 6.61 3.82 -18.44
C PHE A 279 7.14 2.39 -18.62
N GLN A 280 8.24 2.08 -17.93
CA GLN A 280 8.86 0.75 -17.87
C GLN A 280 8.60 0.08 -16.52
N PRO A 281 8.90 -1.22 -16.36
CA PRO A 281 8.85 -1.89 -15.06
C PRO A 281 9.72 -1.16 -14.02
N PRO A 282 9.30 -1.08 -12.75
CA PRO A 282 8.14 -1.78 -12.15
C PRO A 282 6.79 -1.07 -12.36
N LEU A 283 6.78 0.18 -12.84
CA LEU A 283 5.56 0.99 -12.88
C LEU A 283 4.56 0.48 -13.94
N SER A 284 5.04 0.10 -15.12
CA SER A 284 4.21 -0.52 -16.17
C SER A 284 3.59 -1.84 -15.71
N SER A 285 4.36 -2.64 -14.94
CA SER A 285 3.91 -3.93 -14.41
C SER A 285 2.79 -3.77 -13.38
N LYS A 286 2.93 -2.80 -12.48
CA LYS A 286 1.86 -2.43 -11.53
C LYS A 286 0.61 -1.92 -12.23
N ALA A 287 0.75 -1.15 -13.31
CA ALA A 287 -0.39 -0.69 -14.09
C ALA A 287 -1.12 -1.85 -14.79
N LEU A 288 -0.38 -2.83 -15.33
CA LEU A 288 -0.95 -4.10 -15.82
C LEU A 288 -1.64 -4.89 -14.71
N GLU A 289 -1.07 -4.93 -13.51
CA GLU A 289 -1.71 -5.59 -12.37
C GLU A 289 -3.05 -4.92 -12.01
N CYS A 290 -3.11 -3.58 -11.98
CA CYS A 290 -4.37 -2.85 -11.83
C CYS A 290 -5.40 -3.28 -12.89
N MET A 291 -5.00 -3.36 -14.17
CA MET A 291 -5.89 -3.82 -15.25
C MET A 291 -6.36 -5.27 -15.05
N ALA A 292 -5.48 -6.16 -14.57
CA ALA A 292 -5.85 -7.54 -14.25
C ALA A 292 -6.85 -7.62 -13.08
N GLN A 293 -6.72 -6.75 -12.06
CA GLN A 293 -7.71 -6.66 -10.98
C GLN A 293 -9.04 -6.11 -11.47
N LEU A 294 -9.04 -5.10 -12.36
CA LEU A 294 -10.25 -4.60 -13.00
C LEU A 294 -10.96 -5.70 -13.82
N ALA A 295 -10.21 -6.55 -14.54
CA ALA A 295 -10.76 -7.74 -15.22
C ALA A 295 -11.33 -8.80 -14.28
N SER A 296 -10.88 -8.81 -13.02
CA SER A 296 -11.32 -9.77 -12.01
C SER A 296 -12.66 -9.40 -11.38
N THR A 297 -13.32 -8.36 -11.88
CA THR A 297 -14.56 -7.82 -11.33
C THR A 297 -15.73 -8.81 -11.44
N ARG A 298 -16.34 -9.15 -10.29
CA ARG A 298 -17.46 -10.10 -10.22
C ARG A 298 -18.71 -9.58 -10.93
N ARG A 299 -19.48 -10.49 -11.55
CA ARG A 299 -20.77 -10.22 -12.22
C ARG A 299 -21.75 -9.35 -11.41
N SER A 300 -21.78 -9.48 -10.09
CA SER A 300 -22.74 -8.80 -9.23
C SER A 300 -22.62 -7.28 -9.17
N ILE A 301 -21.49 -6.69 -9.64
CA ILE A 301 -21.37 -5.22 -9.69
C ILE A 301 -22.16 -4.61 -10.85
N PHE A 302 -22.43 -5.38 -11.92
CA PHE A 302 -23.01 -4.87 -13.14
C PHE A 302 -24.53 -4.78 -12.99
N PRO A 303 -25.14 -3.62 -13.29
CA PRO A 303 -26.59 -3.44 -13.17
C PRO A 303 -27.36 -4.17 -14.29
N THR A 304 -26.73 -4.37 -15.46
CA THR A 304 -27.35 -5.01 -16.63
C THR A 304 -26.32 -5.85 -17.39
N GLU A 305 -26.81 -6.83 -18.15
CA GLU A 305 -25.98 -7.64 -19.07
C GLU A 305 -25.36 -6.78 -20.17
N HIS A 306 -26.04 -5.73 -20.63
CA HIS A 306 -25.51 -4.81 -21.63
C HIS A 306 -24.29 -4.05 -21.10
N ALA A 307 -24.39 -3.46 -19.90
CA ALA A 307 -23.27 -2.78 -19.26
C ALA A 307 -22.06 -3.70 -19.04
N ARG A 308 -22.33 -4.95 -18.68
CA ARG A 308 -21.31 -5.98 -18.54
C ARG A 308 -20.65 -6.33 -19.88
N LYS A 309 -21.44 -6.47 -20.95
CA LYS A 309 -20.93 -6.70 -22.31
C LYS A 309 -20.07 -5.55 -22.80
N ASP A 310 -20.46 -4.30 -22.56
CA ASP A 310 -19.69 -3.12 -22.93
C ASP A 310 -18.36 -3.05 -22.20
N TYR A 311 -18.36 -3.37 -20.91
CA TYR A 311 -17.13 -3.45 -20.12
C TYR A 311 -16.20 -4.57 -20.63
N LEU A 312 -16.75 -5.74 -20.93
CA LEU A 312 -16.04 -6.86 -21.53
C LEU A 312 -15.42 -6.49 -22.89
N ASN A 313 -16.16 -5.79 -23.77
CA ASN A 313 -15.66 -5.27 -25.04
C ASN A 313 -14.44 -4.37 -24.84
N ARG A 314 -14.46 -3.45 -23.86
CA ARG A 314 -13.33 -2.56 -23.55
C ARG A 314 -12.09 -3.32 -23.10
N LEU A 315 -12.24 -4.33 -22.24
CA LEU A 315 -11.13 -5.16 -21.77
C LEU A 315 -10.50 -5.96 -22.91
N VAL A 316 -11.33 -6.58 -23.76
CA VAL A 316 -10.87 -7.33 -24.94
C VAL A 316 -10.15 -6.41 -25.94
N ALA A 317 -10.72 -5.24 -26.24
CA ALA A 317 -10.07 -4.26 -27.12
C ALA A 317 -8.71 -3.82 -26.58
N THR A 318 -8.60 -3.62 -25.26
CA THR A 318 -7.32 -3.29 -24.60
C THR A 318 -6.29 -4.40 -24.80
N GLN A 319 -6.67 -5.67 -24.57
CA GLN A 319 -5.77 -6.81 -24.76
C GLN A 319 -5.34 -6.98 -26.23
N ILE A 320 -6.26 -6.80 -27.19
CA ILE A 320 -5.94 -6.81 -28.62
C ILE A 320 -4.89 -5.74 -28.94
N ASN A 321 -5.08 -4.52 -28.46
CA ASN A 321 -4.17 -3.40 -28.73
C ASN A 321 -2.76 -3.65 -28.18
N ILE A 322 -2.66 -4.18 -26.95
CA ILE A 322 -1.37 -4.53 -26.32
C ILE A 322 -0.64 -5.59 -27.16
N ILE A 323 -1.33 -6.66 -27.59
CA ILE A 323 -0.70 -7.73 -28.40
C ILE A 323 -0.30 -7.22 -29.78
N LYS A 324 -1.17 -6.47 -30.47
CA LYS A 324 -0.88 -5.97 -31.83
C LYS A 324 0.31 -5.02 -31.86
N ARG A 325 0.45 -4.16 -30.85
CA ARG A 325 1.55 -3.20 -30.75
C ARG A 325 2.84 -3.82 -30.18
N ASN A 326 2.77 -5.04 -29.64
CA ASN A 326 3.81 -5.65 -28.82
C ASN A 326 4.32 -4.70 -27.72
N THR A 327 3.43 -3.90 -27.12
CA THR A 327 3.84 -2.88 -26.14
C THR A 327 4.30 -3.56 -24.87
N GLY A 328 5.57 -3.40 -24.49
CA GLY A 328 6.10 -3.81 -23.18
C GLY A 328 6.07 -5.31 -22.88
N LEU A 329 5.77 -6.19 -23.85
CA LEU A 329 5.65 -7.65 -23.65
C LEU A 329 6.99 -8.40 -23.68
N ASP A 330 8.05 -7.73 -24.12
CA ASP A 330 9.42 -8.26 -24.11
C ASP A 330 9.93 -8.41 -22.65
N GLU A 331 9.48 -7.51 -21.78
CA GLU A 331 9.76 -7.52 -20.34
C GLU A 331 9.05 -8.68 -19.62
N LEU A 332 9.79 -9.45 -18.81
CA LEU A 332 9.28 -10.65 -18.14
C LEU A 332 8.13 -10.34 -17.17
N GLU A 333 8.26 -9.28 -16.38
CA GLU A 333 7.26 -8.90 -15.36
C GLU A 333 5.94 -8.44 -16.02
N ASN A 334 6.02 -7.58 -17.03
CA ASN A 334 4.86 -7.17 -17.82
C ASN A 334 4.19 -8.37 -18.50
N ARG A 335 4.98 -9.27 -19.10
CA ARG A 335 4.45 -10.50 -19.72
C ARG A 335 3.69 -11.36 -18.70
N HIS A 336 4.22 -11.52 -17.49
CA HIS A 336 3.52 -12.24 -16.41
C HIS A 336 2.18 -11.59 -16.04
N HIS A 337 2.16 -10.28 -15.80
CA HIS A 337 0.91 -9.58 -15.46
C HIS A 337 -0.09 -9.55 -16.62
N PHE A 338 0.39 -9.50 -17.87
CA PHE A 338 -0.47 -9.60 -19.05
C PHE A 338 -1.11 -10.99 -19.19
N CYS A 339 -0.35 -12.07 -18.94
CA CYS A 339 -0.90 -13.43 -18.85
C CYS A 339 -1.97 -13.55 -17.77
N ARG A 340 -1.77 -12.91 -16.60
CA ARG A 340 -2.81 -12.80 -15.56
C ARG A 340 -4.02 -12.05 -16.09
N PHE A 341 -3.85 -10.89 -16.73
CA PHE A 341 -4.96 -10.11 -17.30
C PHE A 341 -5.82 -10.94 -18.27
N ILE A 342 -5.21 -11.72 -19.17
CA ILE A 342 -5.94 -12.65 -20.06
C ILE A 342 -6.67 -13.73 -19.26
N THR A 343 -5.98 -14.39 -18.32
CA THR A 343 -6.54 -15.51 -17.55
C THR A 343 -7.71 -15.09 -16.68
N ARG A 344 -7.69 -13.87 -16.11
CA ARG A 344 -8.82 -13.32 -15.33
C ARG A 344 -10.08 -13.16 -16.16
N MET A 345 -9.97 -12.85 -17.46
CA MET A 345 -11.15 -12.80 -18.33
C MET A 345 -11.84 -14.16 -18.42
N LYS A 346 -11.06 -15.23 -18.61
CA LYS A 346 -11.58 -16.61 -18.66
C LYS A 346 -12.25 -17.04 -17.36
N ALA A 347 -11.73 -16.61 -16.21
CA ALA A 347 -12.29 -16.93 -14.90
C ALA A 347 -13.62 -16.20 -14.61
N ASN A 348 -13.76 -14.98 -15.11
CA ASN A 348 -14.86 -14.07 -14.73
C ASN A 348 -15.97 -13.94 -15.77
N PHE A 349 -15.73 -14.32 -17.03
CA PHE A 349 -16.69 -14.26 -18.12
C PHE A 349 -16.86 -15.65 -18.75
N SER A 350 -18.12 -16.07 -18.92
CA SER A 350 -18.42 -17.36 -19.56
C SER A 350 -17.99 -17.35 -21.03
N LEU A 351 -17.75 -18.54 -21.59
CA LEU A 351 -17.42 -18.68 -23.01
C LEU A 351 -18.51 -18.09 -23.91
N LEU A 352 -19.79 -18.22 -23.53
CA LEU A 352 -20.90 -17.66 -24.29
C LEU A 352 -20.84 -16.11 -24.34
N GLU A 353 -20.51 -15.47 -23.21
CA GLU A 353 -20.31 -14.02 -23.15
C GLU A 353 -19.13 -13.60 -24.04
N LEU A 354 -18.01 -14.30 -23.97
CA LEU A 354 -16.83 -14.03 -24.80
C LEU A 354 -17.16 -14.17 -26.30
N CYS A 355 -17.82 -15.25 -26.71
CA CYS A 355 -18.25 -15.47 -28.09
C CYS A 355 -19.27 -14.43 -28.59
N SER A 356 -19.95 -13.71 -27.69
CA SER A 356 -20.92 -12.68 -28.05
C SER A 356 -20.30 -11.34 -28.45
N ILE A 357 -18.97 -11.20 -28.27
CA ILE A 357 -18.19 -10.02 -28.64
C ILE A 357 -17.78 -10.12 -30.11
N ASP A 358 -17.99 -9.05 -30.88
CA ASP A 358 -17.64 -9.01 -32.30
C ASP A 358 -16.13 -9.25 -32.53
N ALA A 359 -15.28 -8.77 -31.61
CA ALA A 359 -13.83 -8.90 -31.66
C ALA A 359 -13.29 -10.26 -31.15
N PHE A 360 -14.15 -11.20 -30.76
CA PHE A 360 -13.70 -12.47 -30.15
C PHE A 360 -12.81 -13.32 -31.07
N ALA A 361 -13.16 -13.41 -32.36
CA ALA A 361 -12.38 -14.18 -33.33
C ALA A 361 -10.96 -13.61 -33.46
N GLU A 362 -10.83 -12.29 -33.57
CA GLU A 362 -9.53 -11.62 -33.61
C GLU A 362 -8.75 -11.80 -32.30
N TRP A 363 -9.39 -11.54 -31.16
CA TRP A 363 -8.79 -11.67 -29.85
C TRP A 363 -8.25 -13.08 -29.60
N SER A 364 -9.04 -14.11 -29.88
CA SER A 364 -8.64 -15.50 -29.67
C SER A 364 -7.46 -15.92 -30.55
N MET A 365 -7.41 -15.46 -31.81
CA MET A 365 -6.26 -15.69 -32.69
C MET A 365 -4.99 -14.99 -32.18
N LEU A 366 -5.10 -13.75 -31.71
CA LEU A 366 -3.97 -12.99 -31.16
C LEU A 366 -3.45 -13.61 -29.86
N VAL A 367 -4.34 -13.98 -28.94
CA VAL A 367 -3.96 -14.67 -27.68
C VAL A 367 -3.31 -16.01 -27.98
N LYS A 368 -3.83 -16.80 -28.95
CA LYS A 368 -3.19 -18.04 -29.39
C LYS A 368 -1.77 -17.79 -29.89
N LYS A 369 -1.59 -16.80 -30.78
CA LYS A 369 -0.26 -16.46 -31.32
C LYS A 369 0.70 -16.06 -30.21
N PHE A 370 0.28 -15.11 -29.36
CA PHE A 370 1.04 -14.68 -28.18
C PHE A 370 1.44 -15.86 -27.28
N THR A 371 0.52 -16.80 -27.03
CA THR A 371 0.80 -17.99 -26.22
C THR A 371 1.87 -18.89 -26.85
N ILE A 372 1.81 -19.11 -28.16
CA ILE A 372 2.82 -19.90 -28.88
C ILE A 372 4.17 -19.19 -28.81
N ASP A 373 4.21 -17.88 -29.12
CA ASP A 373 5.45 -17.10 -29.12
C ASP A 373 6.09 -17.07 -27.70
N ALA A 374 5.26 -16.92 -26.66
CA ALA A 374 5.71 -16.94 -25.27
C ALA A 374 6.24 -18.31 -24.82
N LEU A 375 5.76 -19.42 -25.39
CA LEU A 375 6.26 -20.78 -25.08
C LEU A 375 7.50 -21.14 -25.90
N VAL A 376 7.59 -20.68 -27.15
CA VAL A 376 8.73 -20.94 -28.05
C VAL A 376 9.94 -20.07 -27.69
N GLY A 377 9.72 -18.86 -27.18
CA GLY A 377 10.78 -17.97 -26.69
C GLY A 377 11.41 -18.36 -25.35
N VAL A 378 10.93 -19.42 -24.70
CA VAL A 378 11.57 -20.01 -23.51
C VAL A 378 12.61 -21.00 -24.02
N ASP A 379 13.87 -20.61 -24.01
CA ASP A 379 14.99 -21.52 -24.26
C ASP A 379 14.93 -22.65 -23.21
N PRO A 380 14.78 -23.93 -23.61
CA PRO A 380 14.67 -25.04 -22.66
C PRO A 380 15.88 -25.17 -21.71
N GLU A 381 17.03 -24.60 -22.08
CA GLU A 381 18.25 -24.59 -21.27
C GLU A 381 18.29 -23.47 -20.22
N ALA A 382 17.40 -22.47 -20.27
CA ALA A 382 17.35 -21.39 -19.28
C ALA A 382 16.55 -21.75 -18.02
N VAL A 383 15.94 -22.94 -17.95
CA VAL A 383 15.08 -23.39 -16.86
C VAL A 383 15.68 -24.58 -16.08
N PHE A 384 16.94 -24.95 -16.33
CA PHE A 384 17.67 -25.97 -15.56
C PHE A 384 18.86 -25.42 -14.79
#